data_AF-A0A841L5U6-F1
#
_entry.id   AF-A0A841L5U6-F1
#
_cell.length_a   1.000
_cell.length_b   1.000
_cell.length_c   1.000
_cell.angle_alpha   90.00
_cell.angle_beta   90.00
_cell.angle_gamma   90.00
#
_symmetry.space_group_name_H-M   'P 1'
#
loop_
_entity.id
_entity.type
_entity.pdbx_description
1 polymer ?
#
loop_
_entity_poly.entity_id
_entity_poly.type
_entity_poly.pdbx_seq_one_letter_code
_entity_poly.pdbx_strand_id
1 'polypeptide(L)'
;METSKRLVANITICLIILAITLVFFFVGFSQNERTIFDYTGLVFVLISEFALFTGLILLSINNIYMKTAFVRAGMITTLSGYWILTTLIFLCFKRIFTDNLGAFITTQIIIMGIAAIICISLFVASSNVQSSSKENVNRRDWLQNGENIIFSLKNDIKFQPYRQYLDELYETLRSSDKIATDIALDKEINNEIIILSDYLKNEEVKEITMEQYADKIISMIKERNMLTLQSKRGAF
;
A
#
# COMPACT_ATOMS: atom_id res chain seq x y z
N MET A 1 -17.38 8.48 -7.55
CA MET A 1 -18.70 8.65 -6.89
C MET A 1 -18.78 7.89 -5.55
N GLU A 2 -18.20 6.70 -5.43
CA GLU A 2 -18.27 5.88 -4.21
C GLU A 2 -17.44 6.42 -3.03
N THR A 3 -16.25 6.98 -3.28
CA THR A 3 -15.38 7.60 -2.28
C THR A 3 -16.01 8.81 -1.60
N SER A 4 -16.73 9.64 -2.36
CA SER A 4 -17.44 10.82 -1.84
C SER A 4 -18.56 10.42 -0.88
N LYS A 5 -19.36 9.40 -1.21
CA LYS A 5 -20.42 8.90 -0.32
C LYS A 5 -19.88 8.34 0.99
N ARG A 6 -18.77 7.58 0.95
CA ARG A 6 -18.11 7.04 2.14
C ARG A 6 -17.53 8.14 3.03
N LEU A 7 -16.94 9.17 2.43
CA LEU A 7 -16.39 10.30 3.17
C LEU A 7 -17.49 11.12 3.85
N VAL A 8 -18.60 11.38 3.16
CA VAL A 8 -19.77 12.05 3.76
C VAL A 8 -20.34 11.22 4.92
N ALA A 9 -20.52 9.92 4.74
CA ALA A 9 -20.99 9.04 5.81
C ALA A 9 -20.06 9.06 7.04
N ASN A 10 -18.74 9.01 6.84
CA ASN A 10 -17.77 9.08 7.92
C ASN A 10 -17.88 10.42 8.69
N ILE A 11 -17.97 11.55 7.97
CA ILE A 11 -18.14 12.87 8.60
C ILE A 11 -19.44 12.94 9.41
N THR A 12 -20.55 12.44 8.87
CA THR A 12 -21.83 12.41 9.58
C THR A 12 -21.76 11.59 10.86
N ILE A 13 -21.13 10.41 10.83
CA ILE A 13 -20.94 9.58 12.02
C ILE A 13 -20.08 10.31 13.06
N CYS A 14 -19.00 10.98 12.63
CA CYS A 14 -18.13 11.75 13.52
C CYS A 14 -18.90 12.88 14.24
N LEU A 15 -19.74 13.61 13.50
CA LEU A 15 -20.58 14.66 14.07
C LEU A 15 -21.59 14.12 15.07
N ILE A 16 -22.19 12.96 14.80
CA ILE A 16 -23.12 12.30 15.73
C ILE A 16 -22.40 11.91 17.03
N ILE A 17 -21.23 11.29 16.93
CA ILE A 17 -20.44 10.89 18.12
C ILE A 17 -20.07 12.12 18.95
N LEU A 18 -19.56 13.18 18.32
CA LEU A 18 -19.19 14.41 19.01
C LEU A 18 -20.41 15.06 19.70
N ALA A 19 -21.55 15.09 19.01
CA ALA A 19 -22.80 15.58 19.59
C ALA A 19 -23.24 14.74 20.80
N ILE A 20 -23.15 13.41 20.72
CA ILE A 20 -23.46 12.52 21.84
C ILE A 20 -22.52 12.79 23.01
N THR A 21 -21.22 12.92 22.78
CA THR A 21 -20.22 13.19 23.83
C THR A 21 -20.48 14.52 24.52
N LEU A 22 -20.79 15.57 23.76
CA LEU A 22 -21.16 16.87 24.34
C LEU A 22 -22.48 16.81 25.11
N VAL A 23 -23.52 16.14 24.58
CA VAL A 23 -24.80 15.97 25.29
C VAL A 23 -24.60 15.15 26.57
N PHE A 24 -23.83 14.07 26.52
CA PHE A 24 -23.55 13.24 27.68
C PHE A 24 -22.76 14.01 28.74
N PHE A 25 -21.83 14.87 28.33
CA PHE A 25 -21.12 15.74 29.26
C PHE A 25 -22.04 16.83 29.82
N PHE A 26 -22.75 17.60 28.97
CA PHE A 26 -23.54 18.77 29.37
C PHE A 26 -24.87 18.45 30.04
N VAL A 27 -25.56 17.41 29.61
CA VAL A 27 -26.89 17.02 30.10
C VAL A 27 -26.79 15.81 31.03
N GLY A 28 -25.81 14.94 30.82
CA GLY A 28 -25.64 13.71 31.58
C GLY A 28 -24.99 13.89 32.96
N PHE A 29 -25.47 13.11 33.92
CA PHE A 29 -24.81 12.72 35.19
C PHE A 29 -24.16 13.81 36.06
N SER A 30 -24.69 15.03 36.13
CA SER A 30 -24.26 15.97 37.18
C SER A 30 -25.44 16.56 37.96
N GLN A 31 -25.78 15.94 39.10
CA GLN A 31 -26.55 16.61 40.16
C GLN A 31 -25.68 17.61 40.95
N ASN A 32 -24.35 17.54 40.82
CA ASN A 32 -23.37 18.40 41.48
C ASN A 32 -22.66 19.32 40.48
N GLU A 33 -22.06 20.40 40.99
CA GLU A 33 -21.18 21.28 40.22
C GLU A 33 -20.01 20.51 39.59
N ARG A 34 -19.63 20.89 38.36
CA ARG A 34 -18.53 20.25 37.64
C ARG A 34 -17.20 20.69 38.18
N THR A 35 -16.32 19.71 38.36
CA THR A 35 -14.98 19.93 38.86
C THR A 35 -13.99 20.16 37.72
N ILE A 36 -12.81 20.69 38.03
CA ILE A 36 -11.70 20.84 37.06
C ILE A 36 -11.34 19.48 36.42
N PHE A 37 -11.47 18.39 37.17
CA PHE A 37 -11.29 17.03 36.67
C PHE A 37 -12.25 16.71 35.52
N ASP A 38 -13.53 17.09 35.63
CA ASP A 38 -14.54 16.82 34.62
C ASP A 38 -14.21 17.49 33.29
N TYR A 39 -13.84 18.77 33.33
CA TYR A 39 -13.43 19.51 32.14
C TYR A 39 -12.14 18.96 31.54
N THR A 40 -11.17 18.57 32.37
CA THR A 40 -9.90 17.99 31.91
C THR A 40 -10.13 16.66 31.22
N GLY A 41 -10.99 15.81 31.80
CA GLY A 41 -11.39 14.54 31.20
C GLY A 41 -12.10 14.71 29.87
N LEU A 42 -13.04 15.67 29.78
CA LEU A 42 -13.70 16.01 28.52
C LEU A 42 -12.67 16.40 27.44
N VAL A 43 -11.70 17.24 27.76
CA VAL A 43 -10.68 17.67 26.78
C VAL A 43 -9.92 16.47 26.22
N PHE A 44 -9.51 15.51 27.06
CA PHE A 44 -8.83 14.31 26.56
C PHE A 44 -9.73 13.42 25.71
N VAL A 45 -11.02 13.27 26.08
CA VAL A 45 -11.99 12.55 25.25
C VAL A 45 -12.13 13.22 23.88
N LEU A 46 -12.29 14.54 23.84
CA LEU A 46 -12.40 15.30 22.59
C LEU A 46 -11.12 15.21 21.73
N ILE A 47 -9.93 15.25 22.35
CA ILE A 47 -8.66 15.02 21.63
C ILE A 47 -8.64 13.62 21.02
N SER A 48 -9.08 12.60 21.76
CA SER A 48 -9.10 11.22 21.26
C SER A 48 -10.11 11.00 20.14
N GLU A 49 -11.28 11.66 20.21
CA GLU A 49 -12.26 11.69 19.13
C GLU A 49 -11.70 12.37 17.89
N PHE A 50 -11.09 13.54 18.06
CA PHE A 50 -10.47 14.27 16.96
C PHE A 50 -9.36 13.46 16.27
N ALA A 51 -8.53 12.77 17.05
CA ALA A 51 -7.49 11.88 16.54
C ALA A 51 -8.09 10.72 15.74
N LEU A 52 -9.14 10.08 16.26
CA LEU A 52 -9.86 9.00 15.57
C LEU A 52 -10.46 9.51 14.25
N PHE A 53 -11.16 10.64 14.27
CA PHE A 53 -11.81 11.21 13.09
C PHE A 53 -10.80 11.61 12.02
N THR A 54 -9.75 12.34 12.42
CA THR A 54 -8.68 12.75 11.51
C THR A 54 -8.01 11.54 10.89
N GLY A 55 -7.71 10.50 11.69
CA GLY A 55 -7.13 9.26 11.19
C GLY A 55 -8.03 8.51 10.21
N LEU A 56 -9.34 8.40 10.48
CA LEU A 56 -10.30 7.76 9.58
C LEU A 56 -10.46 8.53 8.26
N ILE A 57 -10.51 9.86 8.31
CA ILE A 57 -10.58 10.70 7.11
C ILE A 57 -9.29 10.54 6.29
N LEU A 58 -8.13 10.60 6.93
CA LEU A 58 -6.83 10.48 6.27
C LEU A 58 -6.68 9.10 5.60
N LEU A 59 -7.13 8.02 6.26
CA LEU A 59 -7.21 6.67 5.68
C LEU A 59 -8.17 6.60 4.48
N SER A 60 -9.30 7.31 4.53
CA SER A 60 -10.27 7.33 3.43
C SER A 60 -9.75 8.09 2.20
N ILE A 61 -8.98 9.15 2.41
CA ILE A 61 -8.37 9.95 1.33
C ILE A 61 -7.16 9.22 0.74
N ASN A 62 -6.29 8.66 1.59
CA ASN A 62 -5.05 7.98 1.19
C ASN A 62 -5.21 6.49 0.85
N ASN A 63 -6.39 6.09 0.36
CA ASN A 63 -6.69 4.69 0.00
C ASN A 63 -5.73 4.11 -1.06
N ILE A 64 -5.01 4.97 -1.80
CA ILE A 64 -4.00 4.58 -2.79
C ILE A 64 -2.64 4.21 -2.14
N TYR A 65 -2.32 4.81 -0.99
CA TYR A 65 -1.01 4.66 -0.31
C TYR A 65 -1.00 3.56 0.75
N MET A 66 -2.15 3.21 1.33
CA MET A 66 -2.28 2.12 2.31
C MET A 66 -3.01 0.91 1.72
N LYS A 67 -2.38 0.24 0.74
CA LYS A 67 -2.97 -0.94 0.07
C LYS A 67 -3.06 -2.17 0.97
N THR A 68 -2.30 -2.24 2.05
CA THR A 68 -2.34 -3.38 2.97
C THR A 68 -3.50 -3.26 3.95
N ALA A 69 -4.49 -4.14 3.79
CA ALA A 69 -5.62 -4.26 4.71
C ALA A 69 -5.18 -4.39 6.18
N PHE A 70 -4.03 -5.03 6.43
CA PHE A 70 -3.42 -5.16 7.75
C PHE A 70 -3.04 -3.81 8.37
N VAL A 71 -2.37 -2.91 7.64
CA VAL A 71 -1.97 -1.60 8.16
C VAL A 71 -3.19 -0.74 8.45
N ARG A 72 -4.18 -0.77 7.55
CA ARG A 72 -5.44 -0.05 7.73
C ARG A 72 -6.19 -0.53 8.96
N ALA A 73 -6.33 -1.84 9.13
CA ALA A 73 -6.95 -2.42 10.33
C ALA A 73 -6.17 -2.04 11.59
N GLY A 74 -4.84 -2.13 11.56
CA GLY A 74 -3.98 -1.74 12.69
C GLY A 74 -4.18 -0.28 13.11
N MET A 75 -4.24 0.66 12.17
CA MET A 75 -4.48 2.07 12.47
C MET A 75 -5.87 2.31 13.06
N ILE A 76 -6.91 1.70 12.47
CA ILE A 76 -8.29 1.83 12.98
C ILE A 76 -8.38 1.28 14.40
N THR A 77 -7.81 0.10 14.65
CA THR A 77 -7.82 -0.53 15.98
C THR A 77 -7.05 0.31 17.00
N THR A 78 -5.90 0.87 16.63
CA THR A 78 -5.09 1.70 17.54
C THR A 78 -5.83 2.98 17.93
N LEU A 79 -6.40 3.69 16.96
CA LEU A 79 -7.14 4.94 17.21
C LEU A 79 -8.45 4.67 17.98
N SER A 80 -9.17 3.61 17.63
CA SER A 80 -10.40 3.23 18.33
C SER A 80 -10.10 2.78 19.76
N GLY A 81 -9.02 2.01 19.94
CA GLY A 81 -8.54 1.58 21.26
C GLY A 81 -8.14 2.77 22.13
N TYR A 82 -7.45 3.77 21.56
CA TYR A 82 -7.13 5.02 22.25
C TYR A 82 -8.39 5.74 22.74
N TRP A 83 -9.36 5.97 21.84
CA TRP A 83 -10.63 6.62 22.17
C TRP A 83 -11.41 5.86 23.26
N ILE A 84 -11.54 4.53 23.14
CA ILE A 84 -12.21 3.70 24.13
C ILE A 84 -11.49 3.79 25.48
N LEU A 85 -10.16 3.65 25.51
CA LEU A 85 -9.39 3.64 26.74
C LEU A 85 -9.45 5.00 27.46
N THR A 86 -9.31 6.11 26.72
CA THR A 86 -9.43 7.46 27.28
C THR A 86 -10.83 7.71 27.85
N THR A 87 -11.87 7.27 27.15
CA THR A 87 -13.26 7.38 27.61
C THR A 87 -13.53 6.52 28.85
N LEU A 88 -13.03 5.28 28.88
CA LEU A 88 -13.17 4.39 30.05
C LEU A 88 -12.43 4.93 31.27
N ILE A 89 -11.22 5.47 31.10
CA ILE A 89 -10.46 6.06 32.21
C ILE A 89 -11.21 7.26 32.77
N PHE A 90 -11.77 8.10 31.91
CA PHE A 90 -12.58 9.24 32.34
C PHE A 90 -13.83 8.80 33.11
N LEU A 91 -14.62 7.86 32.56
CA LEU A 91 -15.91 7.47 33.14
C LEU A 91 -15.77 6.55 34.37
N CYS A 92 -14.90 5.54 34.31
CA CYS A 92 -14.82 4.50 35.33
C CYS A 92 -13.81 4.82 36.44
N PHE A 93 -12.74 5.55 36.13
CA PHE A 93 -11.65 5.80 37.08
C PHE A 93 -11.70 7.20 37.71
N LYS A 94 -12.75 7.98 37.47
CA LYS A 94 -12.98 9.29 38.11
C LYS A 94 -12.77 9.23 39.63
N ARG A 95 -13.36 8.23 40.30
CA ARG A 95 -13.28 8.06 41.76
C ARG A 95 -11.87 7.70 42.27
N ILE A 96 -11.02 7.15 41.42
CA ILE A 96 -9.65 6.77 41.76
C ILE A 96 -8.71 7.97 41.63
N PHE A 97 -8.99 8.87 40.68
CA PHE A 97 -8.15 10.02 40.37
C PHE A 97 -8.67 11.36 40.93
N THR A 98 -9.82 11.37 41.62
CA THR A 98 -10.44 12.59 42.16
C THR A 98 -9.49 13.43 43.03
N ASP A 99 -8.61 12.78 43.78
CA ASP A 99 -7.65 13.45 44.68
C ASP A 99 -6.28 13.69 44.04
N ASN A 100 -6.06 13.22 42.81
CA ASN A 100 -4.77 13.32 42.12
C ASN A 100 -4.94 13.57 40.61
N LEU A 101 -5.30 14.81 40.28
CA LEU A 101 -5.41 15.32 38.90
C LEU A 101 -4.11 15.09 38.10
N GLY A 102 -2.95 15.26 38.74
CA GLY A 102 -1.65 15.07 38.10
C GLY A 102 -1.48 13.64 37.56
N ALA A 103 -1.79 12.63 38.37
CA ALA A 103 -1.72 11.24 37.96
C ALA A 103 -2.68 10.90 36.80
N PHE A 104 -3.86 11.51 36.77
CA PHE A 104 -4.80 11.36 35.65
C PHE A 104 -4.22 11.92 34.35
N ILE A 105 -3.72 13.15 34.38
CA ILE A 105 -3.13 13.82 33.20
C ILE A 105 -1.93 13.01 32.70
N THR A 106 -1.03 12.58 33.59
CA THR A 106 0.13 11.77 33.21
C THR A 106 -0.29 10.46 32.54
N THR A 107 -1.31 9.79 33.08
CA THR A 107 -1.82 8.53 32.51
C THR A 107 -2.36 8.74 31.09
N GLN A 108 -3.16 9.79 30.86
CA GLN A 108 -3.69 10.11 29.54
C GLN A 108 -2.60 10.46 28.53
N ILE A 109 -1.57 11.22 28.95
CA ILE A 109 -0.42 11.54 28.09
C ILE A 109 0.37 10.28 27.71
N ILE A 110 0.60 9.36 28.65
CA ILE A 110 1.30 8.09 28.36
C ILE A 110 0.54 7.29 27.30
N ILE A 111 -0.78 7.15 27.47
CA ILE A 111 -1.63 6.43 26.52
C ILE A 111 -1.59 7.08 25.14
N MET A 112 -1.72 8.41 25.10
CA MET A 112 -1.63 9.18 23.85
C MET A 112 -0.28 8.95 23.15
N GLY A 113 0.82 8.97 23.91
CA GLY A 113 2.16 8.70 23.40
C GLY A 113 2.31 7.31 22.80
N ILE A 114 1.80 6.28 23.49
CA ILE A 114 1.82 4.89 22.99
C ILE A 114 1.03 4.78 21.69
N ALA A 115 -0.19 5.34 21.63
CA ALA A 115 -1.01 5.32 20.44
C ALA A 115 -0.33 6.03 19.26
N ALA A 116 0.32 7.17 19.50
CA ALA A 116 1.07 7.90 18.48
C ALA A 116 2.25 7.10 17.94
N ILE A 117 3.05 6.46 18.82
CA ILE A 117 4.18 5.61 18.42
C ILE A 117 3.70 4.48 17.51
N ILE A 118 2.65 3.76 17.91
CA ILE A 118 2.08 2.66 17.12
C ILE A 118 1.61 3.16 15.75
N CYS A 119 0.91 4.29 15.70
CA CYS A 119 0.44 4.87 14.42
C CYS A 119 1.61 5.24 13.50
N ILE A 120 2.68 5.86 14.03
CA ILE A 120 3.88 6.19 13.28
C ILE A 120 4.56 4.92 12.76
N SER A 121 4.73 3.90 13.59
CA SER A 121 5.33 2.63 13.19
C SER A 121 4.53 1.94 12.08
N LEU A 122 3.19 1.92 12.17
CA LEU A 122 2.32 1.39 11.13
C LEU A 122 2.41 2.19 9.82
N PHE A 123 2.53 3.51 9.92
CA PHE A 123 2.70 4.37 8.75
C PHE A 123 4.02 4.09 8.02
N VAL A 124 5.14 4.00 8.75
CA VAL A 124 6.46 3.65 8.20
C VAL A 124 6.46 2.24 7.59
N ALA A 125 5.81 1.28 8.25
CA ALA A 125 5.64 -0.06 7.68
C ALA A 125 4.86 -0.03 6.36
N SER A 126 3.81 0.81 6.26
CA SER A 126 3.05 0.99 5.03
C SER A 126 3.91 1.49 3.87
N SER A 127 4.77 2.49 4.12
CA SER A 127 5.62 3.06 3.06
C SER A 127 6.64 2.05 2.55
N ASN A 128 7.19 1.21 3.44
CA ASN A 128 8.16 0.18 3.07
C ASN A 128 7.51 -0.98 2.30
N VAL A 129 6.30 -1.38 2.68
CA VAL A 129 5.55 -2.40 1.90
C VAL A 129 5.16 -1.86 0.52
N GLN A 130 4.83 -0.57 0.42
CA GLN A 130 4.48 0.02 -0.87
C GLN A 130 5.68 0.11 -1.83
N SER A 131 6.88 0.46 -1.35
CA SER A 131 8.09 0.46 -2.19
C SER A 131 8.43 -0.94 -2.69
N SER A 132 8.40 -1.93 -1.80
CA SER A 132 8.62 -3.34 -2.17
C SER A 132 7.54 -3.88 -3.12
N SER A 133 6.26 -3.53 -2.92
CA SER A 133 5.17 -3.96 -3.79
C SER A 133 5.25 -3.32 -5.18
N LYS A 134 5.63 -2.04 -5.31
CA LYS A 134 5.85 -1.41 -6.62
C LYS A 134 7.00 -2.07 -7.36
N GLU A 135 8.08 -2.39 -6.64
CA GLU A 135 9.22 -3.12 -7.21
C GLU A 135 8.79 -4.51 -7.70
N ASN A 136 7.98 -5.24 -6.94
CA ASN A 136 7.50 -6.58 -7.30
C ASN A 136 6.45 -6.60 -8.43
N VAL A 137 5.59 -5.58 -8.52
CA VAL A 137 4.65 -5.44 -9.64
C VAL A 137 5.43 -5.17 -10.93
N ASN A 138 6.42 -4.26 -10.89
CA ASN A 138 7.28 -3.99 -12.03
C ASN A 138 8.09 -5.23 -12.48
N ARG A 139 8.48 -6.13 -11.55
CA ARG A 139 9.24 -7.36 -11.89
C ARG A 139 8.48 -8.31 -12.82
N ARG A 140 7.15 -8.44 -12.68
CA ARG A 140 6.35 -9.30 -13.56
C ARG A 140 5.98 -8.62 -14.87
N ASP A 141 5.82 -7.30 -14.83
CA ASP A 141 5.28 -6.55 -15.97
C ASP A 141 6.24 -6.52 -17.16
N TRP A 142 7.57 -6.45 -16.97
CA TRP A 142 8.50 -6.32 -18.11
C TRP A 142 8.53 -7.53 -19.03
N LEU A 143 8.68 -8.75 -18.48
CA LEU A 143 8.65 -9.97 -19.30
C LEU A 143 7.27 -10.24 -19.88
N GLN A 144 6.20 -9.95 -19.13
CA GLN A 144 4.84 -10.11 -19.64
C GLN A 144 4.51 -9.10 -20.75
N ASN A 145 5.02 -7.87 -20.65
CA ASN A 145 4.91 -6.87 -21.72
C ASN A 145 5.68 -7.32 -22.96
N GLY A 146 6.92 -7.81 -22.79
CA GLY A 146 7.70 -8.39 -23.87
C GLY A 146 6.98 -9.56 -24.56
N GLU A 147 6.41 -10.49 -23.78
CA GLU A 147 5.59 -11.61 -24.27
C GLU A 147 4.41 -11.11 -25.11
N ASN A 148 3.68 -10.10 -24.63
CA ASN A 148 2.55 -9.52 -25.35
C ASN A 148 2.97 -8.83 -26.66
N ILE A 149 4.11 -8.11 -26.67
CA ILE A 149 4.64 -7.47 -27.87
C ILE A 149 5.00 -8.52 -28.92
N ILE A 150 5.77 -9.55 -28.56
CA ILE A 150 6.13 -10.62 -29.50
C ILE A 150 4.89 -11.38 -30.00
N PHE A 151 3.92 -11.64 -29.12
CA PHE A 151 2.64 -12.24 -29.52
C PHE A 151 1.87 -11.38 -30.51
N SER A 152 1.89 -10.06 -30.37
CA SER A 152 1.26 -9.16 -31.34
C SER A 152 1.98 -9.20 -32.70
N LEU A 153 3.31 -9.21 -32.70
CA LEU A 153 4.12 -9.23 -33.91
C LEU A 153 3.95 -10.56 -34.67
N LYS A 154 3.97 -11.70 -33.98
CA LYS A 154 3.89 -13.02 -34.64
C LYS A 154 2.55 -13.29 -35.33
N ASN A 155 1.48 -12.67 -34.82
CA ASN A 155 0.13 -12.81 -35.35
C ASN A 155 -0.20 -11.76 -36.43
N ASP A 156 0.67 -10.78 -36.64
CA ASP A 156 0.50 -9.80 -37.71
C ASP A 156 0.86 -10.42 -39.06
N ILE A 157 -0.01 -10.21 -40.05
CA ILE A 157 0.19 -10.68 -41.43
C ILE A 157 1.46 -10.04 -42.02
N LYS A 158 1.77 -8.80 -41.64
CA LYS A 158 2.96 -8.07 -42.12
C LYS A 158 4.27 -8.76 -41.78
N PHE A 159 4.32 -9.51 -40.66
CA PHE A 159 5.54 -10.13 -40.16
C PHE A 159 5.62 -11.65 -40.37
N GLN A 160 4.73 -12.22 -41.20
CA GLN A 160 4.77 -13.64 -41.57
C GLN A 160 6.15 -14.12 -42.08
N PRO A 161 6.94 -13.34 -42.85
CA PRO A 161 8.28 -13.77 -43.26
C PRO A 161 9.23 -14.08 -42.11
N TYR A 162 9.03 -13.47 -40.93
CA TYR A 162 9.89 -13.64 -39.75
C TYR A 162 9.26 -14.52 -38.67
N ARG A 163 8.15 -15.20 -38.99
CA ARG A 163 7.33 -15.91 -38.02
C ARG A 163 8.11 -16.95 -37.22
N GLN A 164 9.05 -17.66 -37.85
CA GLN A 164 9.87 -18.66 -37.18
C GLN A 164 10.66 -18.05 -36.02
N TYR A 165 11.34 -16.92 -36.24
CA TYR A 165 12.11 -16.21 -35.21
C TYR A 165 11.22 -15.65 -34.10
N LEU A 166 10.04 -15.14 -34.45
CA LEU A 166 9.08 -14.61 -33.48
C LEU A 166 8.41 -15.70 -32.64
N ASP A 167 8.13 -16.88 -33.22
CA ASP A 167 7.60 -18.03 -32.49
C ASP A 167 8.65 -18.58 -31.50
N GLU A 168 9.93 -18.66 -31.90
CA GLU A 168 11.02 -19.06 -30.99
C GLU A 168 11.20 -18.08 -29.83
N LEU A 169 11.21 -16.77 -30.11
CA LEU A 169 11.24 -15.72 -29.08
C LEU A 169 10.06 -15.84 -28.11
N TYR A 170 8.85 -16.05 -28.65
CA TYR A 170 7.64 -16.19 -27.85
C TYR A 170 7.70 -17.38 -26.91
N GLU A 171 8.07 -18.57 -27.41
CA GLU A 171 8.16 -19.77 -26.59
C GLU A 171 9.28 -19.66 -25.55
N THR A 172 10.40 -19.00 -25.89
CA THR A 172 11.50 -18.74 -24.93
C THR A 172 11.04 -17.80 -23.80
N LEU A 173 10.31 -16.73 -24.11
CA LEU A 173 9.74 -15.82 -23.10
C LEU A 173 8.68 -16.50 -22.24
N ARG A 174 7.78 -17.26 -22.87
CA ARG A 174 6.66 -17.95 -22.19
C ARG A 174 7.13 -19.03 -21.23
N SER A 175 8.18 -19.76 -21.60
CA SER A 175 8.79 -20.81 -20.77
C SER A 175 9.73 -20.28 -19.68
N SER A 176 10.04 -18.98 -19.70
CA SER A 176 10.88 -18.36 -18.68
C SER A 176 10.11 -18.15 -17.37
N ASP A 177 10.78 -18.39 -16.24
CA ASP A 177 10.19 -18.14 -14.93
C ASP A 177 9.95 -16.64 -14.72
N LYS A 178 8.70 -16.23 -14.51
CA LYS A 178 8.33 -14.81 -14.34
C LYS A 178 8.80 -14.20 -13.00
N ILE A 179 9.51 -14.97 -12.18
CA ILE A 179 10.04 -14.54 -10.88
C ILE A 179 11.58 -14.70 -10.91
N ALA A 180 12.29 -13.66 -11.35
CA ALA A 180 13.74 -13.57 -11.19
C ALA A 180 14.17 -12.61 -10.08
N THR A 181 15.40 -12.85 -9.64
CA THR A 181 16.12 -12.03 -8.67
C THR A 181 16.70 -10.76 -9.31
N ASP A 182 17.02 -10.78 -10.61
CA ASP A 182 17.64 -9.65 -11.32
C ASP A 182 16.65 -8.90 -12.22
N ILE A 183 16.30 -7.68 -11.81
CA ILE A 183 15.35 -6.79 -12.47
C ILE A 183 16.00 -6.05 -13.65
N ALA A 184 17.33 -5.85 -13.61
CA ALA A 184 18.02 -5.07 -14.62
C ALA A 184 17.97 -5.79 -15.98
N LEU A 185 18.22 -7.10 -15.97
CA LEU A 185 18.13 -7.95 -17.15
C LEU A 185 16.70 -8.04 -17.71
N ASP A 186 15.67 -8.15 -16.85
CA ASP A 186 14.27 -8.19 -17.30
C ASP A 186 13.88 -6.88 -18.02
N LYS A 187 14.38 -5.73 -17.55
CA LYS A 187 14.19 -4.43 -18.20
C LYS A 187 14.96 -4.33 -19.53
N GLU A 188 16.20 -4.83 -19.57
CA GLU A 188 17.03 -4.80 -20.76
C GLU A 188 16.43 -5.67 -21.88
N ILE A 189 15.97 -6.88 -21.54
CA ILE A 189 15.24 -7.77 -22.46
C ILE A 189 14.01 -7.07 -23.02
N ASN A 190 13.19 -6.44 -22.17
CA ASN A 190 12.01 -5.74 -22.65
C ASN A 190 12.35 -4.53 -23.54
N ASN A 191 13.41 -3.79 -23.23
CA ASN A 191 13.86 -2.67 -24.09
C ASN A 191 14.28 -3.17 -25.47
N GLU A 192 15.03 -4.26 -25.55
CA GLU A 192 15.43 -4.86 -26.83
C GLU A 192 14.24 -5.38 -27.63
N ILE A 193 13.22 -5.93 -26.95
CA ILE A 193 11.94 -6.31 -27.59
C ILE A 193 11.19 -5.09 -28.15
N ILE A 194 11.20 -3.95 -27.43
CA ILE A 194 10.61 -2.70 -27.92
C ILE A 194 11.37 -2.20 -29.15
N ILE A 195 12.71 -2.18 -29.09
CA ILE A 195 13.57 -1.79 -30.21
C ILE A 195 13.27 -2.67 -31.43
N LEU A 196 13.17 -3.99 -31.24
CA LEU A 196 12.79 -4.92 -32.30
C LEU A 196 11.39 -4.60 -32.86
N SER A 197 10.40 -4.33 -32.00
CA SER A 197 9.05 -3.97 -32.43
C SER A 197 9.02 -2.70 -33.28
N ASP A 198 9.74 -1.68 -32.86
CA ASP A 198 9.83 -0.41 -33.57
C ASP A 198 10.59 -0.56 -34.89
N TYR A 199 11.65 -1.38 -34.90
CA TYR A 199 12.42 -1.71 -36.09
C TYR A 199 11.55 -2.40 -37.16
N LEU A 200 10.80 -3.43 -36.76
CA LEU A 200 9.87 -4.15 -37.65
C LEU A 200 8.75 -3.25 -38.19
N LYS A 201 8.29 -2.28 -37.41
CA LYS A 201 7.20 -1.38 -37.83
C LYS A 201 7.66 -0.33 -38.83
N ASN A 202 8.89 0.18 -38.69
CA ASN A 202 9.35 1.40 -39.37
C ASN A 202 10.27 1.16 -40.59
N GLU A 203 10.92 0.00 -40.72
CA GLU A 203 11.90 -0.25 -41.79
C GLU A 203 11.58 -1.47 -42.67
N GLU A 204 12.12 -1.52 -43.89
CA GLU A 204 12.19 -2.75 -44.69
C GLU A 204 13.27 -3.66 -44.11
N VAL A 205 12.83 -4.70 -43.42
CA VAL A 205 13.70 -5.55 -42.61
C VAL A 205 14.41 -6.59 -43.49
N LYS A 206 15.74 -6.63 -43.40
CA LYS A 206 16.52 -7.73 -43.97
C LYS A 206 16.46 -8.93 -43.02
N GLU A 207 16.27 -10.12 -43.56
CA GLU A 207 16.15 -11.38 -42.80
C GLU A 207 17.34 -11.63 -41.86
N ILE A 208 18.56 -11.35 -42.33
CA ILE A 208 19.81 -11.46 -41.53
C ILE A 208 19.78 -10.54 -40.30
N THR A 209 19.19 -9.36 -40.43
CA THR A 209 19.09 -8.40 -39.32
C THR A 209 18.08 -8.87 -38.28
N MET A 210 16.99 -9.52 -38.72
CA MET A 210 15.98 -10.08 -37.83
C MET A 210 16.52 -11.26 -37.02
N GLU A 211 17.26 -12.17 -37.65
CA GLU A 211 17.94 -13.28 -36.99
C GLU A 211 18.88 -12.78 -35.88
N GLN A 212 19.70 -11.76 -36.17
CA GLN A 212 20.61 -11.17 -35.19
C GLN A 212 19.89 -10.57 -33.97
N TYR A 213 18.77 -9.88 -34.18
CA TYR A 213 17.97 -9.35 -33.06
C TYR A 213 17.32 -10.46 -32.24
N ALA A 214 16.78 -11.49 -32.90
CA ALA A 214 16.18 -12.62 -32.20
C ALA A 214 17.19 -13.39 -31.36
N ASP A 215 18.36 -13.71 -31.93
CA ASP A 215 19.42 -14.43 -31.24
C ASP A 215 19.96 -13.64 -30.05
N LYS A 216 20.12 -12.32 -30.19
CA LYS A 216 20.53 -11.44 -29.08
C LYS A 216 19.54 -11.53 -27.92
N ILE A 217 18.25 -11.36 -28.19
CA ILE A 217 17.21 -11.39 -27.15
C ILE A 217 17.12 -12.79 -26.52
N ILE A 218 17.19 -13.86 -27.32
CA ILE A 218 17.20 -15.25 -26.83
C ILE A 218 18.41 -15.50 -25.93
N SER A 219 19.59 -15.01 -26.30
CA SER A 219 20.81 -15.10 -25.49
C SER A 219 20.62 -14.43 -24.13
N MET A 220 20.08 -13.21 -24.11
CA MET A 220 19.80 -12.48 -22.87
C MET A 220 18.79 -13.22 -21.98
N ILE A 221 17.74 -13.80 -22.57
CA ILE A 221 16.75 -14.60 -21.82
C ILE A 221 17.41 -15.85 -21.21
N LYS A 222 18.29 -16.53 -21.97
CA LYS A 222 19.03 -17.71 -21.48
C LYS A 222 19.98 -17.35 -20.34
N GLU A 223 20.72 -16.25 -20.46
CA GLU A 223 21.60 -15.73 -19.40
C GLU A 223 20.80 -15.46 -18.11
N ARG A 224 19.70 -14.72 -18.24
CA ARG A 224 18.79 -14.41 -17.13
C ARG A 224 18.24 -15.68 -16.47
N ASN A 225 17.83 -16.68 -17.25
CA ASN A 225 17.34 -17.95 -16.71
C ASN A 225 18.44 -18.74 -15.99
N MET A 226 19.68 -18.71 -16.48
CA MET A 226 20.83 -19.31 -15.80
C MET A 226 21.10 -18.66 -14.45
N LEU A 227 21.13 -17.32 -14.39
CA LEU A 227 21.33 -16.58 -13.14
C LEU A 227 20.22 -16.84 -12.13
N THR A 228 18.97 -16.94 -12.60
CA THR A 228 17.82 -17.27 -11.74
C THR A 228 17.93 -18.69 -11.17
N LEU A 229 18.36 -19.65 -11.98
CA LEU A 229 18.61 -21.03 -11.53
C LEU A 229 19.76 -21.10 -10.52
N GLN A 230 20.85 -20.36 -10.74
CA GLN A 230 21.98 -20.27 -9.81
C GLN A 230 21.56 -19.65 -8.47
N SER A 231 20.81 -18.53 -8.51
CA SER A 231 20.29 -17.87 -7.31
C SER A 231 19.39 -18.78 -6.48
N LYS A 232 18.56 -19.62 -7.13
CA LYS A 232 17.72 -20.60 -6.43
C LYS A 232 18.50 -21.78 -5.84
N ARG A 233 19.63 -22.16 -6.44
CA ARG A 233 20.48 -23.26 -5.97
C ARG A 233 21.49 -22.84 -4.90
N GLY A 234 21.86 -21.56 -4.87
CA GLY A 234 22.82 -20.98 -3.91
C GLY A 234 22.17 -20.39 -2.65
N ALA A 235 20.85 -20.46 -2.49
CA ALA A 235 20.16 -20.08 -1.26
C ALA A 235 20.24 -21.23 -0.24
N PHE A 236 21.40 -21.37 0.38
CA PHE A 236 21.63 -22.10 1.63
C PHE A 236 22.25 -21.16 2.65
#